data_AF-A0A2G9RZP5-F1
#
_entry.id   AF-A0A2G9RZP5-F1
#
_cell.length_a   1.000
_cell.length_b   1.000
_cell.length_c   1.000
_cell.angle_alpha   90.00
_cell.angle_beta   90.00
_cell.angle_gamma   90.00
#
_symmetry.space_group_name_H-M   'P 1'
#
loop_
_entity.id
_entity.type
_entity.pdbx_description
1 polymer ?
#
loop_
_entity_poly.entity_id
_entity_poly.type
_entity_poly.pdbx_seq_one_letter_code
_entity_poly.pdbx_strand_id
1 'polypeptide(L)'
;MSSRKRAVKPQNPALTLKVNILYTYKSESFISVDDIEDVRPGHETEGMKRYAHDVSRDLCFSIVFKGHRKNLDLIASSNEEAAHWTGGLNKVINKSRSMSQKQKLQHWIHTCLWKADKNKDNKMSLKELKRFLQEVNVETDDNYAKQIFQQCDKSQTGALEDDEIEEFYKILTMREEIDVIFDTYKSSEHLLSAEKLQKFLAVEQMEAVTLEQAASLIDKYEPSEE
;
A
#
# COMPACT_ATOMS: atom_id res chain seq x y z
N MET A 1 16.84 -5.49 -38.37
CA MET A 1 15.79 -5.78 -37.37
C MET A 1 16.32 -5.34 -36.02
N SER A 2 15.76 -4.27 -35.45
CA SER A 2 16.34 -3.56 -34.31
C SER A 2 15.95 -4.24 -32.99
N SER A 3 16.94 -4.82 -32.30
CA SER A 3 16.80 -5.36 -30.95
C SER A 3 16.57 -4.21 -29.96
N ARG A 4 15.41 -4.24 -29.28
CA ARG A 4 14.91 -3.15 -28.42
C ARG A 4 15.38 -3.36 -26.98
N LYS A 5 16.01 -2.34 -26.39
CA LYS A 5 16.40 -2.34 -24.97
C LYS A 5 15.31 -1.68 -24.11
N ARG A 6 14.99 -2.30 -22.97
CA ARG A 6 14.06 -1.78 -21.96
C ARG A 6 14.87 -1.41 -20.72
N ALA A 7 14.58 -0.27 -20.10
CA ALA A 7 15.28 0.18 -18.90
C ALA A 7 14.27 0.31 -17.75
N VAL A 8 14.49 -0.44 -16.68
CA VAL A 8 13.73 -0.33 -15.43
C VAL A 8 14.69 0.27 -14.41
N LYS A 9 14.25 1.26 -13.63
CA LYS A 9 15.04 1.82 -12.51
C LYS A 9 14.33 1.52 -11.20
N PRO A 10 14.98 0.86 -10.22
CA PRO A 10 14.42 0.71 -8.90
C PRO A 10 14.63 2.01 -8.12
N GLN A 11 13.57 2.51 -7.48
CA GLN A 11 13.69 3.44 -6.36
C GLN A 11 12.85 2.90 -5.20
N ASN A 12 13.36 3.02 -3.98
CA ASN A 12 12.72 2.58 -2.74
C ASN A 12 12.54 3.84 -1.84
N PRO A 13 11.51 3.95 -0.97
CA PRO A 13 10.62 2.90 -0.49
C PRO A 13 9.12 3.30 -0.53
N ALA A 14 8.44 2.98 -1.61
CA ALA A 14 6.99 2.83 -1.63
C ALA A 14 6.67 1.77 -2.68
N LEU A 15 5.73 0.86 -2.43
CA LEU A 15 5.45 -0.39 -3.16
C LEU A 15 4.95 -0.17 -4.61
N THR A 16 5.72 0.56 -5.41
CA THR A 16 5.33 0.99 -6.73
C THR A 16 6.51 0.88 -7.68
N LEU A 17 6.41 -0.02 -8.66
CA LEU A 17 7.39 -0.14 -9.73
C LEU A 17 7.03 0.81 -10.86
N LYS A 18 7.97 1.68 -11.26
CA LYS A 18 7.84 2.52 -12.45
C LYS A 18 8.53 1.83 -13.64
N VAL A 19 7.74 1.36 -14.59
CA VAL A 19 8.26 0.76 -15.84
C VAL A 19 8.19 1.78 -16.96
N ASN A 20 9.34 2.20 -17.49
CA ASN A 20 9.41 3.02 -18.70
C ASN A 20 9.29 2.11 -19.93
N ILE A 21 8.09 2.02 -20.49
CA ILE A 21 7.86 1.31 -21.75
C ILE A 21 8.29 2.25 -22.89
N LEU A 22 9.48 2.02 -23.44
CA LEU A 22 9.91 2.71 -24.64
C LEU A 22 9.09 2.18 -25.84
N TYR A 23 8.09 2.98 -26.18
CA TYR A 23 7.16 2.98 -27.32
C TYR A 23 5.73 2.48 -27.05
N THR A 24 4.82 3.46 -27.26
CA THR A 24 3.35 3.48 -27.21
C THR A 24 2.72 3.30 -25.83
N TYR A 25 2.91 4.27 -24.93
CA TYR A 25 1.85 4.95 -24.17
C TYR A 25 2.56 6.00 -23.30
N LYS A 26 2.19 7.28 -23.48
CA LYS A 26 2.69 8.42 -22.70
C LYS A 26 2.12 8.43 -21.27
N SER A 27 1.91 7.26 -20.66
CA SER A 27 1.29 7.10 -19.34
C SER A 27 2.18 6.24 -18.46
N GLU A 28 2.70 6.85 -17.39
CA GLU A 28 3.35 6.15 -16.30
C GLU A 28 2.38 5.09 -15.76
N SER A 29 2.73 3.81 -15.93
CA SER A 29 1.91 2.70 -15.46
C SER A 29 2.48 2.19 -14.14
N PHE A 30 1.72 2.37 -13.07
CA PHE A 30 2.08 1.89 -11.75
C PHE A 30 1.60 0.45 -11.58
N ILE A 31 2.48 -0.41 -11.06
CA ILE A 31 2.16 -1.79 -10.69
C ILE A 31 2.13 -1.86 -9.17
N SER A 32 0.99 -2.25 -8.60
CA SER A 32 0.90 -2.58 -7.18
C SER A 32 1.63 -3.89 -6.93
N VAL A 33 2.44 -3.95 -5.87
CA VAL A 33 3.10 -5.19 -5.44
C VAL A 33 2.07 -6.26 -5.05
N ASP A 34 0.90 -5.85 -4.56
CA ASP A 34 -0.16 -6.78 -4.18
C ASP A 34 -0.80 -7.50 -5.36
N ASP A 35 -0.68 -6.94 -6.58
CA ASP A 35 -1.13 -7.57 -7.81
C ASP A 35 -0.15 -8.64 -8.31
N ILE A 36 1.07 -8.68 -7.77
CA ILE A 36 2.11 -9.61 -8.20
C ILE A 36 1.89 -10.95 -7.50
N GLU A 37 1.76 -11.99 -8.31
CA GLU A 37 1.69 -13.38 -7.84
C GLU A 37 3.08 -13.93 -7.60
N ASP A 38 3.98 -13.73 -8.57
CA ASP A 38 5.30 -14.36 -8.58
C ASP A 38 6.29 -13.63 -9.51
N VAL A 39 7.59 -13.86 -9.30
CA VAL A 39 8.66 -13.39 -10.19
C VAL A 39 9.52 -14.57 -10.61
N ARG A 40 9.47 -14.90 -11.89
CA ARG A 40 10.06 -16.13 -12.44
C ARG A 40 11.33 -15.82 -13.24
N PRO A 41 12.51 -16.32 -12.87
CA PRO A 41 13.73 -16.14 -13.63
C PRO A 41 13.72 -17.03 -14.89
N GLY A 42 14.40 -16.60 -15.95
CA GLY A 42 14.54 -17.36 -17.18
C GLY A 42 13.30 -17.39 -18.07
N HIS A 43 13.15 -18.50 -18.80
CA HIS A 43 12.14 -18.70 -19.84
C HIS A 43 10.94 -19.50 -19.32
N GLU A 44 10.41 -19.11 -18.17
CA GLU A 44 9.34 -19.85 -17.48
C GLU A 44 7.93 -19.46 -17.96
N THR A 45 7.82 -18.44 -18.82
CA THR A 45 6.56 -18.04 -19.46
C THR A 45 6.55 -18.40 -20.94
N GLU A 46 5.36 -18.67 -21.49
CA GLU A 46 5.20 -18.97 -22.92
C GLU A 46 5.66 -17.81 -23.82
N GLY A 47 5.48 -16.57 -23.38
CA GLY A 47 5.99 -15.39 -24.08
C GLY A 47 7.51 -15.39 -24.17
N MET A 48 8.20 -15.65 -23.06
CA MET A 48 9.66 -15.70 -23.05
C MET A 48 10.21 -16.84 -23.90
N LYS A 49 9.62 -18.05 -23.80
CA LYS A 49 10.00 -19.20 -24.65
C LYS A 49 9.84 -18.88 -26.14
N ARG A 50 8.78 -18.16 -26.52
CA ARG A 50 8.47 -17.86 -27.92
C ARG A 50 9.31 -16.72 -28.51
N TYR A 51 9.57 -15.67 -27.74
CA TYR A 51 10.13 -14.42 -28.26
C TYR A 51 11.58 -14.17 -27.85
N ALA A 52 12.10 -14.85 -26.82
CA ALA A 52 13.45 -14.66 -26.30
C ALA A 52 14.30 -15.94 -26.35
N HIS A 53 13.96 -16.89 -27.24
CA HIS A 53 14.69 -18.17 -27.36
C HIS A 53 16.20 -18.00 -27.64
N ASP A 54 16.59 -16.94 -28.35
CA ASP A 54 18.00 -16.63 -28.68
C ASP A 54 18.74 -15.85 -27.57
N VAL A 55 18.06 -15.49 -26.48
CA VAL A 55 18.61 -14.70 -25.39
C VAL A 55 18.98 -15.64 -24.23
N SER A 56 20.09 -15.34 -23.55
CA SER A 56 20.49 -16.12 -22.38
C SER A 56 19.39 -16.09 -21.31
N ARG A 57 19.06 -17.27 -20.75
CA ARG A 57 18.06 -17.41 -19.68
C ARG A 57 18.44 -16.57 -18.45
N ASP A 58 19.73 -16.37 -18.20
CA ASP A 58 20.23 -15.61 -17.05
C ASP A 58 19.96 -14.10 -17.14
N LEU A 59 19.61 -13.60 -18.33
CA LEU A 59 19.21 -12.21 -18.56
C LEU A 59 17.69 -12.03 -18.47
N CYS A 60 16.93 -13.11 -18.52
CA CYS A 60 15.49 -13.08 -18.66
C CYS A 60 14.80 -13.27 -17.30
N PHE A 61 13.69 -12.57 -17.09
CA PHE A 61 12.78 -12.84 -15.98
C PHE A 61 11.38 -12.31 -16.29
N SER A 62 10.38 -12.80 -15.57
CA SER A 62 8.97 -12.46 -15.81
C SER A 62 8.27 -12.11 -14.51
N ILE A 63 7.43 -11.07 -14.53
CA ILE A 63 6.52 -10.73 -13.44
C ILE A 63 5.16 -11.34 -13.77
N VAL A 64 4.68 -12.24 -12.90
CA VAL A 64 3.40 -12.92 -13.01
C VAL A 64 2.40 -12.18 -12.13
N PHE A 65 1.26 -11.82 -12.70
CA PHE A 65 0.20 -11.12 -11.98
C PHE A 65 -0.90 -12.08 -11.56
N LYS A 66 -1.57 -11.76 -10.46
CA LYS A 66 -2.75 -12.49 -10.00
C LYS A 66 -3.90 -12.34 -11.00
N GLY A 67 -4.73 -13.38 -11.12
CA GLY A 67 -5.94 -13.37 -11.95
C GLY A 67 -5.65 -13.46 -13.46
N HIS A 68 -6.43 -12.75 -14.27
CA HIS A 68 -6.37 -12.86 -15.74
C HIS A 68 -5.46 -11.81 -16.41
N ARG A 69 -4.61 -11.12 -15.64
CA ARG A 69 -3.68 -10.12 -16.19
C ARG A 69 -2.50 -10.80 -16.88
N LYS A 70 -2.10 -10.28 -18.05
CA LYS A 70 -0.96 -10.81 -18.81
C LYS A 70 0.36 -10.57 -18.08
N ASN A 71 1.22 -11.59 -18.06
CA ASN A 71 2.58 -11.52 -17.52
C ASN A 71 3.42 -10.42 -18.20
N LEU A 72 4.39 -9.88 -17.46
CA LEU A 72 5.37 -8.94 -17.97
C LEU A 72 6.73 -9.64 -18.13
N ASP A 73 7.07 -9.99 -19.37
CA ASP A 73 8.35 -10.61 -19.74
C ASP A 73 9.42 -9.54 -19.98
N LEU A 74 10.57 -9.66 -19.29
CA LEU A 74 11.66 -8.69 -19.25
C LEU A 74 13.02 -9.33 -19.54
N ILE A 75 13.89 -8.57 -20.21
CA ILE A 75 15.29 -8.93 -20.49
C ILE A 75 16.16 -7.82 -19.91
N ALA A 76 17.02 -8.18 -18.95
CA ALA A 76 17.98 -7.30 -18.32
C ALA A 76 19.20 -7.05 -19.21
N SER A 77 19.97 -6.02 -18.89
CA SER A 77 21.21 -5.67 -19.61
C SER A 77 22.39 -6.53 -19.17
N SER A 78 22.31 -7.15 -17.99
CA SER A 78 23.32 -8.06 -17.43
C SER A 78 22.69 -9.10 -16.50
N ASN A 79 23.42 -10.20 -16.26
CA ASN A 79 23.01 -11.24 -15.30
C ASN A 79 22.86 -10.67 -13.88
N GLU A 80 23.74 -9.73 -13.51
CA GLU A 80 23.67 -9.04 -12.23
C GLU A 80 22.40 -8.20 -12.11
N GLU A 81 22.00 -7.49 -13.18
CA GLU A 81 20.76 -6.71 -13.19
C GLU A 81 19.53 -7.63 -13.08
N ALA A 82 19.51 -8.77 -13.79
CA ALA A 82 18.43 -9.76 -13.66
C ALA A 82 18.34 -10.33 -12.23
N ALA A 83 19.48 -10.67 -11.62
CA ALA A 83 19.55 -11.16 -10.24
C ALA A 83 19.09 -10.10 -9.23
N HIS A 84 19.49 -8.83 -9.41
CA HIS A 84 19.03 -7.73 -8.57
C HIS A 84 17.53 -7.50 -8.68
N TRP A 85 16.95 -7.53 -9.88
CA TRP A 85 15.52 -7.38 -10.06
C TRP A 85 14.72 -8.52 -9.44
N THR A 86 15.06 -9.76 -9.76
CA THR A 86 14.37 -10.93 -9.23
C THR A 86 14.48 -11.02 -7.71
N GLY A 87 15.68 -10.82 -7.15
CA GLY A 87 15.89 -10.79 -5.70
C GLY A 87 15.21 -9.62 -5.00
N GLY A 88 15.30 -8.42 -5.57
CA GLY A 88 14.67 -7.21 -5.03
C GLY A 88 13.15 -7.31 -5.00
N LEU A 89 12.53 -7.74 -6.11
CA LEU A 89 11.09 -7.92 -6.19
C LEU A 89 10.59 -8.98 -5.22
N ASN A 90 11.28 -10.13 -5.14
CA ASN A 90 10.91 -11.18 -4.19
C ASN A 90 10.99 -10.70 -2.74
N LYS A 91 12.01 -9.90 -2.38
CA LYS A 91 12.09 -9.27 -1.04
C LYS A 91 10.89 -8.35 -0.78
N VAL A 92 10.53 -7.52 -1.75
CA VAL A 92 9.42 -6.56 -1.62
C VAL A 92 8.07 -7.29 -1.53
N ILE A 93 7.84 -8.33 -2.33
CA ILE A 93 6.64 -9.18 -2.30
C ILE A 93 6.52 -9.88 -0.94
N ASN A 94 7.60 -10.50 -0.46
CA ASN A 94 7.61 -11.19 0.82
C ASN A 94 7.35 -10.22 1.97
N LYS A 95 7.95 -9.02 1.93
CA LYS A 95 7.68 -7.98 2.91
C LYS A 95 6.21 -7.56 2.88
N SER A 96 5.61 -7.36 1.70
CA SER A 96 4.18 -7.01 1.60
C SER A 96 3.28 -8.10 2.20
N ARG A 97 3.59 -9.37 1.94
CA ARG A 97 2.85 -10.52 2.50
C ARG A 97 2.95 -10.60 4.02
N SER A 98 4.09 -10.23 4.59
CA SER A 98 4.31 -10.23 6.04
C SER A 98 3.85 -8.96 6.76
N MET A 99 3.34 -7.94 6.05
CA MET A 99 2.87 -6.71 6.70
C MET A 99 1.55 -6.96 7.45
N SER A 100 1.47 -6.43 8.67
CA SER A 100 0.20 -6.37 9.40
C SER A 100 -0.81 -5.45 8.69
N GLN A 101 -2.10 -5.56 9.02
CA GLN A 101 -3.12 -4.70 8.44
C GLN A 101 -2.84 -3.21 8.70
N LYS A 102 -2.35 -2.87 9.91
CA LYS A 102 -1.91 -1.52 10.27
C LYS A 102 -0.80 -1.01 9.36
N GLN A 103 0.22 -1.84 9.12
CA GLN A 103 1.33 -1.49 8.23
C GLN A 103 0.86 -1.30 6.77
N LYS A 104 -0.05 -2.15 6.30
CA LYS A 104 -0.67 -2.00 4.96
C LYS A 104 -1.45 -0.70 4.83
N LEU A 105 -2.25 -0.35 5.84
CA LEU A 105 -3.00 0.90 5.86
C LEU A 105 -2.06 2.12 5.86
N GLN A 106 -1.06 2.12 6.74
CA GLN A 106 -0.04 3.18 6.78
C GLN A 106 0.66 3.33 5.43
N HIS A 107 1.06 2.21 4.82
CA HIS A 107 1.72 2.21 3.52
C HIS A 107 0.82 2.76 2.40
N TRP A 108 -0.45 2.35 2.39
CA TRP A 108 -1.43 2.81 1.42
C TRP A 108 -1.66 4.32 1.54
N ILE A 109 -1.83 4.82 2.76
CA ILE A 109 -1.98 6.26 3.00
C ILE A 109 -0.73 7.02 2.53
N HIS A 110 0.47 6.54 2.87
CA HIS A 110 1.71 7.15 2.41
C HIS A 110 1.82 7.20 0.88
N THR A 111 1.35 6.15 0.21
CA THR A 111 1.26 6.10 -1.26
C THR A 111 0.26 7.12 -1.80
N CYS A 112 -0.89 7.29 -1.15
CA CYS A 112 -1.88 8.30 -1.52
C CYS A 112 -1.34 9.72 -1.32
N LEU A 113 -0.61 9.99 -0.22
CA LEU A 113 0.07 11.28 0.01
C LEU A 113 1.05 11.57 -1.13
N TRP A 114 1.89 10.60 -1.49
CA TRP A 114 2.84 10.73 -2.59
C TRP A 114 2.18 10.95 -3.96
N LYS A 115 1.03 10.32 -4.23
CA LYS A 115 0.24 10.56 -5.45
C LYS A 115 -0.41 11.94 -5.48
N ALA A 116 -0.77 12.44 -4.30
CA ALA A 116 -1.36 13.75 -4.09
C ALA A 116 -0.30 14.86 -4.22
N ASP A 117 0.96 14.65 -3.86
CA ASP A 117 2.04 15.61 -4.11
C ASP A 117 2.42 15.64 -5.61
N LYS A 118 1.90 16.62 -6.37
CA LYS A 118 2.12 16.70 -7.83
C LYS A 118 3.34 17.53 -8.20
N ASN A 119 3.63 18.57 -7.42
CA ASN A 119 4.77 19.45 -7.63
C ASN A 119 6.06 18.89 -7.00
N LYS A 120 5.97 17.82 -6.20
CA LYS A 120 7.09 17.12 -5.54
C LYS A 120 7.87 18.01 -4.60
N ASP A 121 7.18 18.96 -3.96
CA ASP A 121 7.79 19.84 -2.98
C ASP A 121 7.78 19.24 -1.56
N ASN A 122 7.24 18.02 -1.40
CA ASN A 122 7.05 17.33 -0.12
C ASN A 122 6.16 18.11 0.86
N LYS A 123 5.31 19.00 0.33
CA LYS A 123 4.30 19.74 1.07
C LYS A 123 2.92 19.33 0.58
N MET A 124 1.90 19.68 1.35
CA MET A 124 0.52 19.45 0.95
C MET A 124 -0.25 20.75 0.94
N SER A 125 -0.52 21.28 -0.25
CA SER A 125 -1.46 22.40 -0.40
C SER A 125 -2.92 21.96 -0.18
N LEU A 126 -3.82 22.89 0.11
CA LEU A 126 -5.27 22.60 0.25
C LEU A 126 -5.84 21.88 -0.98
N LYS A 127 -5.36 22.20 -2.18
CA LYS A 127 -5.78 21.54 -3.42
C LYS A 127 -5.34 20.08 -3.47
N GLU A 128 -4.18 19.76 -2.91
CA GLU A 128 -3.62 18.41 -2.84
C GLU A 128 -4.31 17.60 -1.75
N LEU A 129 -4.60 18.22 -0.60
CA LEU A 129 -5.42 17.62 0.46
C LEU A 129 -6.80 17.21 -0.07
N LYS A 130 -7.51 18.09 -0.78
CA LYS A 130 -8.82 17.76 -1.36
C LYS A 130 -8.76 16.58 -2.32
N ARG A 131 -7.73 16.52 -3.16
CA ARG A 131 -7.53 15.38 -4.08
C ARG A 131 -7.20 14.10 -3.30
N PHE A 132 -6.38 14.21 -2.26
CA PHE A 132 -6.10 13.08 -1.38
C PHE A 132 -7.40 12.51 -0.80
N LEU A 133 -8.28 13.36 -0.24
CA LEU A 133 -9.57 12.94 0.32
C LEU A 133 -10.45 12.21 -0.71
N GLN A 134 -10.46 12.68 -1.95
CA GLN A 134 -11.16 12.00 -3.05
C GLN A 134 -10.54 10.63 -3.39
N GLU A 135 -9.22 10.51 -3.42
CA GLU A 135 -8.51 9.24 -3.69
C GLU A 135 -8.73 8.20 -2.58
N VAL A 136 -8.90 8.65 -1.34
CA VAL A 136 -9.21 7.77 -0.20
C VAL A 136 -10.72 7.55 0.01
N ASN A 137 -11.56 8.00 -0.94
CA ASN A 137 -13.01 7.85 -0.95
C ASN A 137 -13.69 8.48 0.30
N VAL A 138 -13.17 9.60 0.76
CA VAL A 138 -13.76 10.40 1.84
C VAL A 138 -14.59 11.52 1.20
N GLU A 139 -15.91 11.29 1.12
CA GLU A 139 -16.87 12.30 0.66
C GLU A 139 -16.88 13.47 1.66
N THR A 140 -16.32 14.59 1.24
CA THR A 140 -16.18 15.77 2.10
C THR A 140 -16.51 17.02 1.32
N ASP A 141 -17.28 17.90 1.95
CA ASP A 141 -17.53 19.21 1.38
C ASP A 141 -16.30 20.11 1.48
N ASP A 142 -16.32 21.17 0.67
CA ASP A 142 -15.23 22.13 0.56
C ASP A 142 -14.92 22.87 1.87
N ASN A 143 -15.88 22.94 2.79
CA ASN A 143 -15.72 23.62 4.07
C ASN A 143 -15.01 22.70 5.07
N TYR A 144 -15.38 21.44 5.12
CA TYR A 144 -14.74 20.46 6.00
C TYR A 144 -13.27 20.24 5.62
N ALA A 145 -12.96 20.12 4.32
CA ALA A 145 -11.58 20.04 3.86
C ALA A 145 -10.75 21.28 4.26
N LYS A 146 -11.36 22.49 4.22
CA LYS A 146 -10.71 23.72 4.69
C LYS A 146 -10.52 23.73 6.20
N GLN A 147 -11.50 23.26 6.97
CA GLN A 147 -11.41 23.18 8.43
C GLN A 147 -10.27 22.26 8.87
N ILE A 148 -10.20 21.04 8.32
CA ILE A 148 -9.08 20.13 8.61
C ILE A 148 -7.75 20.79 8.23
N PHE A 149 -7.67 21.36 7.03
CA PHE A 149 -6.44 22.01 6.57
C PHE A 149 -5.99 23.11 7.54
N GLN A 150 -6.90 23.99 7.97
CA GLN A 150 -6.60 25.06 8.92
C GLN A 150 -6.24 24.56 10.32
N GLN A 151 -6.81 23.42 10.73
CA GLN A 151 -6.47 22.78 11.99
C GLN A 151 -5.05 22.20 11.96
N CYS A 152 -4.59 21.72 10.81
CA CYS A 152 -3.26 21.14 10.64
C CYS A 152 -2.17 22.18 10.33
N ASP A 153 -2.46 23.24 9.55
CA ASP A 153 -1.52 24.30 9.14
C ASP A 153 -1.21 25.26 10.31
N LYS A 154 -0.51 24.74 11.33
CA LYS A 154 -0.09 25.48 12.52
C LYS A 154 0.99 26.51 12.19
N SER A 155 1.79 26.24 11.17
CA SER A 155 2.84 27.09 10.64
C SER A 155 2.29 28.28 9.84
N GLN A 156 1.02 28.22 9.42
CA GLN A 156 0.33 29.24 8.61
C GLN A 156 1.05 29.53 7.29
N THR A 157 1.70 28.52 6.72
CA THR A 157 2.47 28.65 5.48
C THR A 157 1.59 28.48 4.24
N GLY A 158 0.35 28.02 4.41
CA GLY A 158 -0.54 27.69 3.30
C GLY A 158 -0.27 26.32 2.68
N ALA A 159 0.56 25.50 3.32
CA ALA A 159 0.79 24.09 3.00
C ALA A 159 1.08 23.31 4.29
N LEU A 160 0.72 22.02 4.33
CA LEU A 160 1.11 21.15 5.44
C LEU A 160 2.51 20.60 5.19
N GLU A 161 3.40 20.74 6.18
CA GLU A 161 4.78 20.27 6.13
C GLU A 161 5.09 19.36 7.33
N ASP A 162 5.93 18.34 7.10
CA ASP A 162 6.47 17.46 8.14
C ASP A 162 5.43 16.98 9.18
N ASP A 163 5.52 17.47 10.43
CA ASP A 163 4.64 17.10 11.55
C ASP A 163 3.17 17.46 11.31
N GLU A 164 2.87 18.47 10.48
CA GLU A 164 1.49 18.86 10.13
C GLU A 164 0.83 17.81 9.24
N ILE A 165 1.60 17.13 8.39
CA ILE A 165 1.12 15.99 7.60
C ILE A 165 0.84 14.80 8.53
N GLU A 166 1.66 14.60 9.57
CA GLU A 166 1.40 13.56 10.57
C GLU A 166 0.13 13.86 11.38
N GLU A 167 -0.11 15.12 11.73
CA GLU A 167 -1.34 15.54 12.40
C GLU A 167 -2.57 15.33 11.52
N PHE A 168 -2.49 15.69 10.25
CA PHE A 168 -3.54 15.40 9.26
C PHE A 168 -3.82 13.91 9.15
N TYR A 169 -2.76 13.10 9.11
CA TYR A 169 -2.86 11.64 9.12
C TYR A 169 -3.61 11.12 10.35
N LYS A 170 -3.30 11.65 11.54
CA LYS A 170 -3.98 11.29 12.79
C LYS A 170 -5.45 11.64 12.73
N ILE A 171 -5.81 12.86 12.34
CA ILE A 171 -7.21 13.28 12.24
C ILE A 171 -8.01 12.37 11.30
N LEU A 172 -7.41 11.96 10.17
CA LEU A 172 -8.08 11.08 9.20
C LEU A 172 -8.25 9.63 9.65
N THR A 173 -7.34 9.15 10.49
CA THR A 173 -7.33 7.75 10.91
C THR A 173 -7.89 7.54 12.32
N MET A 174 -8.04 8.62 13.08
CA MET A 174 -8.69 8.63 14.38
C MET A 174 -10.18 8.42 14.20
N ARG A 175 -10.70 7.48 14.98
CA ARG A 175 -12.12 7.13 15.01
C ARG A 175 -12.57 7.24 16.44
N GLU A 176 -12.90 8.46 16.85
CA GLU A 176 -13.32 8.77 18.22
C GLU A 176 -14.48 7.87 18.67
N GLU A 177 -15.36 7.48 17.73
CA GLU A 177 -16.44 6.55 18.02
C GLU A 177 -15.93 5.15 18.41
N ILE A 178 -14.81 4.71 17.83
CA ILE A 178 -14.16 3.45 18.23
C ILE A 178 -13.52 3.62 19.60
N ASP A 179 -12.86 4.75 19.87
CA ASP A 179 -12.21 5.00 21.15
C ASP A 179 -13.24 5.00 22.30
N VAL A 180 -14.40 5.63 22.09
CA VAL A 180 -15.52 5.64 23.07
C VAL A 180 -16.05 4.23 23.32
N ILE A 181 -16.25 3.44 22.27
CA ILE A 181 -16.71 2.05 22.39
C ILE A 181 -15.65 1.23 23.13
N PHE A 182 -14.38 1.34 22.74
CA PHE A 182 -13.29 0.61 23.38
C PHE A 182 -13.18 0.97 24.87
N ASP A 183 -13.27 2.25 25.20
CA ASP A 183 -13.25 2.76 26.57
C ASP A 183 -14.42 2.27 27.42
N THR A 184 -15.57 2.00 26.80
CA THR A 184 -16.74 1.44 27.48
C THR A 184 -16.54 -0.02 27.89
N TYR A 185 -15.78 -0.79 27.11
CA TYR A 185 -15.65 -2.24 27.30
C TYR A 185 -14.27 -2.70 27.81
N LYS A 186 -13.22 -1.89 27.72
CA LYS A 186 -11.87 -2.20 28.20
C LYS A 186 -11.82 -2.47 29.70
N SER A 187 -10.83 -3.25 30.11
CA SER A 187 -10.48 -3.48 31.52
C SER A 187 -9.68 -2.30 32.10
N SER A 188 -9.41 -2.35 33.40
CA SER A 188 -8.51 -1.41 34.08
C SER A 188 -7.08 -1.39 33.51
N GLU A 189 -6.70 -2.43 32.77
CA GLU A 189 -5.38 -2.56 32.14
C GLU A 189 -5.37 -2.05 30.69
N HIS A 190 -6.44 -1.37 30.24
CA HIS A 190 -6.62 -0.93 28.85
C HIS A 190 -6.70 -2.08 27.82
N LEU A 191 -7.03 -3.29 28.28
CA LEU A 191 -7.18 -4.47 27.44
C LEU A 191 -8.65 -4.86 27.26
N LEU A 192 -8.99 -5.44 26.11
CA LEU A 192 -10.33 -5.96 25.84
C LEU A 192 -10.29 -7.50 25.91
N SER A 193 -10.72 -8.06 27.04
CA SER A 193 -10.75 -9.52 27.20
C SER A 193 -11.81 -10.18 26.30
N ALA A 194 -11.67 -11.49 26.06
CA ALA A 194 -12.63 -12.26 25.26
C ALA A 194 -14.07 -12.14 25.79
N GLU A 195 -14.27 -12.08 27.10
CA GLU A 195 -15.61 -11.90 27.71
C GLU A 195 -16.18 -10.50 27.41
N LYS A 196 -15.33 -9.47 27.42
CA LYS A 196 -15.74 -8.10 27.11
C LYS A 196 -16.04 -7.93 25.63
N LEU A 197 -15.23 -8.52 24.76
CA LEU A 197 -15.49 -8.55 23.32
C LEU A 197 -16.78 -9.31 23.02
N GLN A 198 -17.01 -10.47 23.64
CA GLN A 198 -18.26 -11.22 23.51
C GLN A 198 -19.46 -10.35 23.92
N LYS A 199 -19.35 -9.63 25.04
CA LYS A 199 -20.41 -8.74 25.51
C LYS A 199 -20.67 -7.60 24.51
N PHE A 200 -19.62 -6.97 23.99
CA PHE A 200 -19.73 -5.92 22.97
C PHE A 200 -20.46 -6.45 21.72
N LEU A 201 -20.06 -7.62 21.21
CA LEU A 201 -20.69 -8.24 20.04
C LEU A 201 -22.17 -8.54 20.28
N ALA A 202 -22.52 -9.05 21.47
CA ALA A 202 -23.90 -9.36 21.80
C ALA A 202 -24.78 -8.11 21.99
N VAL A 203 -24.25 -7.04 22.61
CA VAL A 203 -25.02 -5.85 22.97
C VAL A 203 -25.07 -4.83 21.84
N GLU A 204 -23.93 -4.46 21.28
CA GLU A 204 -23.85 -3.38 20.28
C GLU A 204 -24.03 -3.89 18.85
N GLN A 205 -23.55 -5.10 18.55
CA GLN A 205 -23.61 -5.69 17.20
C GLN A 205 -24.79 -6.67 17.03
N MET A 206 -25.47 -7.02 18.13
CA MET A 206 -26.51 -8.05 18.19
C MET A 206 -26.07 -9.40 17.61
N GLU A 207 -24.78 -9.73 17.75
CA GLU A 207 -24.18 -10.99 17.32
C GLU A 207 -24.00 -11.93 18.52
N ALA A 208 -24.71 -13.05 18.49
CA ALA A 208 -24.54 -14.09 19.49
C ALA A 208 -23.30 -14.93 19.18
N VAL A 209 -22.16 -14.56 19.78
CA VAL A 209 -20.91 -15.31 19.67
C VAL A 209 -20.58 -16.05 20.97
N THR A 210 -19.94 -17.20 20.85
CA THR A 210 -19.35 -17.93 21.97
C THR A 210 -18.04 -17.28 22.42
N LEU A 211 -17.59 -17.61 23.64
CA LEU A 211 -16.33 -17.10 24.16
C LEU A 211 -15.12 -17.54 23.32
N GLU A 212 -15.17 -18.77 22.79
CA GLU A 212 -14.16 -19.32 21.87
C GLU A 212 -14.09 -18.54 20.55
N GLN A 213 -15.24 -18.16 20.00
CA GLN A 213 -15.30 -17.32 18.80
C GLN A 213 -14.75 -15.92 19.06
N ALA A 214 -15.07 -15.32 20.21
CA ALA A 214 -14.51 -14.02 20.61
C ALA A 214 -12.98 -14.10 20.77
N ALA A 215 -12.46 -15.14 21.43
CA ALA A 215 -11.01 -15.37 21.53
C ALA A 215 -10.36 -15.54 20.15
N SER A 216 -10.96 -16.33 19.26
CA SER A 216 -10.44 -16.50 17.89
C SER A 216 -10.44 -15.20 17.08
N LEU A 217 -11.39 -14.29 17.33
CA LEU A 217 -11.39 -12.96 16.72
C LEU A 217 -10.23 -12.11 17.24
N ILE A 218 -9.95 -12.16 18.55
CA ILE A 218 -8.78 -11.49 19.15
C ILE A 218 -7.50 -12.02 18.48
N ASP A 219 -7.27 -13.33 18.49
CA ASP A 219 -6.08 -13.96 17.87
C ASP A 219 -5.89 -13.56 16.40
N LYS A 220 -7.00 -13.37 15.66
CA LYS A 220 -6.97 -13.04 14.24
C LYS A 220 -6.63 -11.56 13.98
N TYR A 221 -7.03 -10.65 14.86
CA TYR A 221 -6.98 -9.21 14.61
C TYR A 221 -6.06 -8.44 15.56
N GLU A 222 -5.57 -9.07 16.62
CA GLU A 222 -4.59 -8.49 17.54
C GLU A 222 -3.25 -8.26 16.81
N PRO A 223 -2.75 -7.01 16.74
CA PRO A 223 -1.54 -6.70 16.00
C PRO A 223 -0.23 -7.09 16.72
N SER A 224 -0.30 -7.54 17.98
CA SER A 224 0.85 -7.83 18.85
C SER A 224 1.06 -9.33 19.06
N GLU A 225 2.30 -9.80 18.88
CA GLU A 225 2.80 -11.05 19.45
C GLU A 225 3.49 -10.78 20.80
N GLU A 226 2.89 -9.96 21.67
CA GLU A 226 3.41 -9.64 23.01
C GLU A 226 2.41 -10.03 24.10
#